data_AF-A0A538TDM3-F1
#
_entry.id   AF-A0A538TDM3-F1
#
_cell.length_a   1.000
_cell.length_b   1.000
_cell.length_c   1.000
_cell.angle_alpha   90.00
_cell.angle_beta   90.00
_cell.angle_gamma   90.00
#
_symmetry.space_group_name_H-M   'P 1'
#
loop_
_entity.id
_entity.type
_entity.pdbx_description
1 polymer ?
#
loop_
_entity_poly.entity_id
_entity_poly.type
_entity_poly.pdbx_seq_one_letter_code
_entity_poly.pdbx_strand_id
1 'polypeptide(L)'
;MVEPPRAVGTSVLPDEDAAHAEAEAVAAGIPADLLRRHGATVRQTNQRAHIVVLDVPADQQAALVEALAALGIVARPPLPVQTMLNESVPFLHVPSVWKAGFDGKGIRVAIVDTGIDAAHPDLKGRIAAMSDFTGAGGAVDGSAQDDV
;
A
#
# COMPACT_ATOMS: atom_id res chain seq x y z
N MET A 1 -8.67 -14.62 -18.21
CA MET A 1 -7.27 -15.07 -18.09
C MET A 1 -6.73 -14.37 -16.86
N VAL A 2 -6.37 -15.12 -15.82
CA VAL A 2 -5.83 -14.52 -14.59
C VAL A 2 -4.37 -14.19 -14.84
N GLU A 3 -3.98 -12.94 -14.60
CA GLU A 3 -2.58 -12.54 -14.69
C GLU A 3 -1.78 -13.26 -13.58
N PRO A 4 -0.61 -13.84 -13.89
CA PRO A 4 0.21 -14.50 -12.88
C PRO A 4 0.61 -13.50 -11.78
N PRO A 5 0.80 -13.96 -10.52
CA PRO A 5 1.24 -13.08 -9.44
C PRO A 5 2.52 -12.34 -9.83
N ARG A 6 2.43 -11.01 -9.85
CA ARG A 6 3.59 -10.14 -10.08
C ARG A 6 4.00 -9.52 -8.75
N ALA A 7 5.31 -9.43 -8.52
CA ALA A 7 5.80 -8.63 -7.41
C ALA A 7 5.39 -7.16 -7.65
N VAL A 8 4.65 -6.58 -6.70
CA VAL A 8 4.16 -5.19 -6.78
C VAL A 8 5.02 -4.22 -5.98
N GLY A 9 5.90 -4.73 -5.11
CA GLY A 9 6.84 -3.93 -4.33
C GLY A 9 7.41 -4.70 -3.13
N THR A 10 8.14 -3.97 -2.30
CA THR A 10 8.66 -4.41 -1.00
C THR A 10 7.77 -3.98 0.18
N SER A 11 6.81 -3.09 -0.08
CA SER A 11 5.76 -2.66 0.84
C SER A 11 4.53 -2.22 0.05
N VAL A 12 3.35 -2.31 0.68
CA VAL A 12 2.06 -1.79 0.18
C VAL A 12 1.58 -0.59 0.98
N LEU A 13 2.34 -0.17 1.99
CA LEU A 13 2.03 1.05 2.74
C LEU A 13 2.57 2.27 1.98
N PRO A 14 1.88 3.42 2.05
CA PRO A 14 2.41 4.67 1.51
C PRO A 14 3.65 5.11 2.29
N ASP A 15 4.47 5.97 1.69
CA ASP A 15 5.57 6.62 2.41
C ASP A 15 5.01 7.62 3.42
N GLU A 16 5.65 7.69 4.59
CA GLU A 16 5.24 8.57 5.68
C GLU A 16 6.04 9.88 5.68
N ASP A 17 5.49 10.91 6.34
CA ASP A 17 6.28 12.09 6.70
C ASP A 17 7.47 11.64 7.57
N ALA A 18 8.69 12.05 7.17
CA ALA A 18 9.92 11.55 7.77
C ALA A 18 10.04 11.88 9.26
N ALA A 19 9.52 13.03 9.71
CA ALA A 19 9.58 13.42 11.11
C ALA A 19 8.62 12.58 11.96
N HIS A 20 7.42 12.29 11.44
CA HIS A 20 6.50 11.36 12.07
C HIS A 20 7.09 9.95 12.15
N ALA A 21 7.61 9.44 11.04
CA ALA A 21 8.17 8.09 10.96
C ALA A 21 9.38 7.90 11.90
N GLU A 22 10.26 8.90 12.03
CA GLU A 22 11.39 8.86 12.97
C GLU A 22 10.90 8.84 14.43
N ALA A 23 9.91 9.67 14.78
CA ALA A 23 9.33 9.69 16.12
C ALA A 23 8.72 8.33 16.51
N GLU A 24 8.01 7.70 15.58
CA GLU A 24 7.41 6.37 15.75
C GLU A 24 8.47 5.27 15.90
N ALA A 25 9.54 5.31 15.11
CA ALA A 25 10.65 4.35 15.26
C ALA A 25 11.35 4.47 16.63
N VAL A 26 11.51 5.69 17.13
CA VAL A 26 12.05 5.94 18.49
C VAL A 26 11.08 5.41 19.56
N ALA A 27 9.78 5.64 19.40
CA ALA A 27 8.77 5.08 20.30
C ALA A 27 8.76 3.55 20.29
N ALA A 28 9.09 2.93 19.15
CA ALA A 28 9.28 1.48 19.01
C ALA A 28 10.61 0.96 19.57
N GLY A 29 11.47 1.84 20.11
CA GLY A 29 12.73 1.47 20.75
C GLY A 29 13.95 1.44 19.83
N ILE A 30 13.84 1.96 18.60
CA ILE A 30 14.97 2.10 17.67
C ILE A 30 15.66 3.45 17.93
N PRO A 31 16.92 3.49 18.42
CA PRO A 31 17.59 4.75 18.72
C PRO A 31 17.89 5.56 17.47
N ALA A 32 17.50 6.83 17.45
CA ALA A 32 17.71 7.70 16.28
C ALA A 32 19.20 7.94 15.98
N ASP A 33 20.07 7.93 16.99
CA ASP A 33 21.52 8.01 16.79
C ASP A 33 22.09 6.76 16.12
N LEU A 34 21.51 5.58 16.38
CA LEU A 34 21.89 4.35 15.70
C LEU A 34 21.54 4.45 14.21
N LEU A 35 20.33 4.92 13.87
CA LEU A 35 19.91 5.12 12.48
C LEU A 35 20.85 6.11 11.76
N ARG A 36 21.11 7.27 12.36
CA ARG A 36 22.02 8.28 11.79
C ARG A 36 23.44 7.75 11.55
N ARG A 37 24.00 6.97 12.47
CA ARG A 37 25.34 6.38 12.32
C ARG A 37 25.47 5.44 11.13
N HIS A 38 24.37 4.78 10.76
CA HIS A 38 24.31 3.86 9.63
C HIS A 38 23.71 4.49 8.37
N GLY A 39 23.46 5.81 8.37
CA GLY A 39 22.82 6.51 7.25
C GLY A 39 21.42 5.99 6.93
N ALA A 40 20.74 5.38 7.91
CA ALA A 40 19.42 4.79 7.73
C ALA A 40 18.32 5.85 7.92
N THR A 41 17.30 5.81 7.07
CA THR A 41 16.10 6.64 7.17
C THR A 41 14.87 5.78 7.37
N VAL A 42 13.94 6.24 8.20
CA VAL A 42 12.66 5.54 8.38
C VAL A 42 11.75 5.90 7.22
N ARG A 43 11.35 4.88 6.47
CA ARG A 43 10.47 5.04 5.32
C ARG A 43 9.00 4.96 5.74
N GLN A 44 8.67 3.98 6.59
CA GLN A 44 7.29 3.63 6.96
C GLN A 44 7.25 2.96 8.33
N THR A 45 6.15 3.14 9.05
CA THR A 45 5.86 2.45 10.31
C THR A 45 4.49 1.77 10.27
N ASN A 46 4.35 0.66 11.02
CA ASN A 46 3.06 0.01 11.25
C ASN A 46 2.94 -0.34 12.72
N GLN A 47 2.29 0.53 13.48
CA GLN A 47 2.11 0.37 14.92
C GLN A 47 1.35 -0.91 15.29
N ARG A 48 0.33 -1.30 14.51
CA ARG A 48 -0.49 -2.48 14.81
C ARG A 48 0.29 -3.79 14.68
N ALA A 49 1.24 -3.84 13.76
CA ALA A 49 2.08 -5.00 13.51
C ALA A 49 3.47 -4.91 14.17
N HIS A 50 3.79 -3.78 14.82
CA HIS A 50 5.13 -3.48 15.35
C HIS A 50 6.24 -3.63 14.29
N ILE A 51 6.02 -3.03 13.11
CA ILE A 51 6.96 -3.07 11.98
C ILE A 51 7.48 -1.66 11.68
N VAL A 52 8.78 -1.55 11.42
CA VAL A 52 9.44 -0.33 10.92
C VAL A 52 10.20 -0.70 9.64
N VAL A 53 10.00 0.07 8.57
CA VAL A 53 10.70 -0.10 7.29
C VAL A 53 11.76 0.98 7.18
N LEU A 54 13.01 0.56 6.95
CA LEU A 54 14.18 1.43 6.85
C LEU A 54 14.76 1.38 5.45
N ASP A 55 15.14 2.52 4.91
CA ASP A 55 16.07 2.61 3.80
C ASP A 55 17.49 2.71 4.36
N VAL A 56 18.38 1.81 3.92
CA VAL A 56 19.71 1.65 4.50
C VAL A 56 20.73 1.47 3.37
N PRO A 57 21.84 2.24 3.36
CA PRO A 57 22.96 2.01 2.44
C PRO A 57 23.41 0.55 2.46
N ALA A 58 23.62 -0.04 1.27
CA ALA A 58 23.87 -1.47 1.13
C ALA A 58 25.05 -1.99 1.96
N ASP A 59 26.09 -1.17 2.11
CA ASP A 59 27.29 -1.43 2.90
C ASP A 59 27.06 -1.35 4.42
N GLN A 60 25.97 -0.70 4.86
CA GLN A 60 25.62 -0.53 6.27
C GLN A 60 24.59 -1.56 6.77
N GLN A 61 23.93 -2.31 5.86
CA GLN A 61 22.84 -3.21 6.22
C GLN A 61 23.25 -4.29 7.24
N ALA A 62 24.40 -4.94 7.03
CA ALA A 62 24.86 -5.99 7.94
C ALA A 62 25.17 -5.46 9.34
N ALA A 63 25.88 -4.33 9.42
CA ALA A 63 26.24 -3.71 10.69
C ALA A 63 25.01 -3.22 11.47
N LEU A 64 24.03 -2.64 10.77
CA LEU A 64 22.79 -2.20 11.41
C LEU A 64 21.96 -3.38 11.91
N VAL A 65 21.89 -4.49 11.16
CA VAL A 65 21.20 -5.72 11.60
C VAL A 65 21.81 -6.26 12.90
N GLU A 66 23.15 -6.31 13.00
CA GLU A 66 23.83 -6.74 14.23
C GLU A 66 23.55 -5.80 15.41
N ALA A 67 23.60 -4.49 15.18
CA ALA A 67 23.35 -3.49 16.22
C ALA A 67 21.90 -3.55 16.73
N LEU A 68 20.92 -3.73 15.83
CA LEU A 68 19.51 -3.92 16.19
C LEU A 68 19.29 -5.25 16.93
N ALA A 69 19.97 -6.33 16.51
CA ALA A 69 19.88 -7.62 17.19
C ALA A 69 20.41 -7.55 18.63
N ALA A 70 21.45 -6.75 18.89
CA ALA A 70 21.95 -6.50 20.25
C ALA A 70 20.93 -5.78 21.16
N LEU A 71 19.96 -5.08 20.56
CA LEU A 71 18.80 -4.47 21.25
C LEU A 71 17.59 -5.41 21.33
N GLY A 72 17.71 -6.64 20.83
CA GLY A 72 16.59 -7.60 20.73
C GLY A 72 15.63 -7.31 19.56
N ILE A 73 16.02 -6.46 18.62
CA ILE A 73 15.21 -6.07 17.46
C ILE A 73 15.61 -6.91 16.25
N VAL A 74 14.65 -7.63 15.68
CA VAL A 74 14.89 -8.48 14.51
C VAL A 74 14.70 -7.67 13.22
N ALA A 75 15.80 -7.34 12.57
CA ALA A 75 15.80 -6.76 11.23
C ALA A 75 16.01 -7.84 10.17
N ARG A 76 15.27 -7.75 9.06
CA ARG A 76 15.32 -8.70 7.94
C ARG A 76 15.07 -7.97 6.62
N PRO A 77 15.69 -8.41 5.50
CA PRO A 77 15.37 -7.87 4.18
C PRO A 77 13.88 -7.99 3.89
N PRO A 78 13.28 -7.01 3.18
CA PRO A 78 11.88 -7.08 2.81
C PRO A 78 11.62 -8.29 1.93
N LEU A 79 10.53 -9.00 2.20
CA LEU A 79 10.04 -10.04 1.32
C LEU A 79 9.22 -9.38 0.19
N PRO A 80 9.25 -9.94 -1.03
CA PRO A 80 8.42 -9.42 -2.11
C PRO A 80 6.95 -9.57 -1.74
N VAL A 81 6.20 -8.48 -1.87
CA VAL A 81 4.74 -8.53 -1.73
C VAL A 81 4.14 -9.07 -3.02
N GLN A 82 3.33 -10.11 -2.88
CA GLN A 82 2.58 -10.72 -3.97
C GLN A 82 1.09 -10.46 -3.75
N THR A 83 0.37 -10.09 -4.81
CA THR A 83 -1.09 -10.03 -4.80
C THR A 83 -1.63 -11.45 -4.79
N MET A 84 -2.20 -11.90 -3.66
CA MET A 84 -2.64 -13.29 -3.50
C MET A 84 -4.16 -13.51 -3.65
N LEU A 85 -4.95 -12.47 -3.93
CA LEU A 85 -6.38 -12.62 -4.13
C LEU A 85 -6.72 -12.54 -5.63
N ASN A 86 -6.87 -13.70 -6.27
CA ASN A 86 -7.32 -13.77 -7.65
C ASN A 86 -8.84 -13.95 -7.80
N GLU A 87 -9.53 -14.57 -6.82
CA GLU A 87 -10.96 -14.90 -6.95
C GLU A 87 -11.75 -14.82 -5.63
N SER A 88 -12.36 -13.67 -5.31
CA SER A 88 -13.31 -13.53 -4.19
C SER A 88 -14.77 -13.83 -4.58
N VAL A 89 -15.13 -13.57 -5.83
CA VAL A 89 -16.49 -13.71 -6.37
C VAL A 89 -17.01 -15.15 -6.26
N PRO A 90 -16.25 -16.20 -6.67
CA PRO A 90 -16.69 -17.58 -6.50
C PRO A 90 -16.70 -18.03 -5.04
N PHE A 91 -15.70 -17.61 -4.24
CA PHE A 91 -15.60 -17.95 -2.82
C PHE A 91 -16.81 -17.48 -2.01
N LEU A 92 -17.31 -16.28 -2.31
CA LEU A 92 -18.51 -15.71 -1.69
C LEU A 92 -19.82 -16.21 -2.33
N HIS A 93 -19.76 -17.17 -3.26
CA HIS A 93 -20.90 -17.70 -4.02
C HIS A 93 -21.72 -16.64 -4.77
N VAL A 94 -21.13 -15.50 -5.12
CA VAL A 94 -21.81 -14.39 -5.82
C VAL A 94 -22.48 -14.82 -7.15
N PRO A 95 -21.95 -15.76 -7.96
CA PRO A 95 -22.61 -16.18 -9.19
C PRO A 95 -24.04 -16.71 -9.01
N SER A 96 -24.38 -17.32 -7.86
CA SER A 96 -25.75 -17.77 -7.59
C SER A 96 -26.70 -16.60 -7.33
N VAL A 97 -26.21 -15.54 -6.66
CA VAL A 97 -26.94 -14.29 -6.38
C VAL A 97 -27.27 -13.57 -7.69
N TRP A 98 -26.32 -13.48 -8.62
CA TRP A 98 -26.57 -12.93 -9.96
C TRP A 98 -27.57 -13.76 -10.76
N LYS A 99 -27.47 -15.10 -10.72
CA LYS A 99 -28.43 -16.01 -11.37
C LYS A 99 -29.85 -15.87 -10.79
N ALA A 100 -29.97 -15.51 -9.52
CA ALA A 100 -31.24 -15.20 -8.87
C ALA A 100 -31.79 -13.80 -9.25
N GLY A 101 -31.08 -13.03 -10.09
CA GLY A 101 -31.51 -11.72 -10.59
C GLY A 101 -31.02 -10.53 -9.79
N PHE A 102 -30.22 -10.74 -8.74
CA PHE A 102 -29.67 -9.67 -7.91
C PHE A 102 -28.29 -9.26 -8.42
N ASP A 103 -28.24 -8.51 -9.51
CA ASP A 103 -27.00 -8.05 -10.16
C ASP A 103 -26.61 -6.61 -9.84
N GLY A 104 -27.41 -5.92 -9.02
CA GLY A 104 -27.18 -4.53 -8.62
C GLY A 104 -27.60 -3.49 -9.65
N LYS A 105 -28.31 -3.88 -10.73
CA LYS A 105 -28.85 -2.90 -11.69
C LYS A 105 -29.69 -1.83 -10.98
N GLY A 106 -29.40 -0.57 -11.32
CA GLY A 106 -30.06 0.61 -10.74
C GLY A 106 -29.50 1.05 -9.39
N ILE A 107 -28.59 0.29 -8.78
CA ILE A 107 -27.91 0.67 -7.53
C ILE A 107 -26.61 1.39 -7.86
N ARG A 108 -26.38 2.55 -7.23
CA ARG A 108 -25.10 3.28 -7.29
C ARG A 108 -24.30 3.02 -6.03
N VAL A 109 -23.01 2.76 -6.19
CA VAL A 109 -22.05 2.59 -5.09
C VAL A 109 -21.00 3.70 -5.20
N ALA A 110 -20.77 4.42 -4.11
CA ALA A 110 -19.69 5.39 -4.00
C ALA A 110 -18.49 4.74 -3.30
N ILE A 111 -17.30 4.94 -3.85
CA ILE A 111 -16.04 4.44 -3.29
C ILE A 111 -15.19 5.67 -2.96
N VAL A 112 -14.73 5.77 -1.71
CA VAL A 112 -13.81 6.81 -1.25
C VAL A 112 -12.45 6.15 -1.06
N ASP A 113 -11.56 6.35 -2.02
CA ASP A 113 -10.24 5.71 -2.10
C ASP A 113 -9.25 6.67 -2.79
N THR A 114 -8.08 6.20 -3.22
CA THR A 114 -7.02 7.03 -3.81
C THR A 114 -7.38 7.67 -5.14
N GLY A 115 -8.29 7.05 -5.89
CA GLY A 115 -8.61 7.44 -7.25
C GLY A 115 -9.10 6.24 -8.07
N ILE A 116 -9.31 6.45 -9.37
CA ILE A 116 -9.65 5.36 -10.30
C ILE A 116 -9.08 5.67 -11.70
N ASP A 117 -8.61 4.64 -12.41
CA ASP A 117 -8.29 4.75 -13.84
C ASP A 117 -9.59 4.74 -14.65
N ALA A 118 -10.05 5.92 -15.06
CA ALA A 118 -11.27 6.04 -15.86
C ALA A 118 -11.14 5.47 -17.29
N ALA A 119 -9.92 5.27 -17.79
CA ALA A 119 -9.66 4.72 -19.12
C ALA A 119 -9.65 3.17 -19.13
N HIS A 120 -9.71 2.52 -17.97
CA HIS A 120 -9.67 1.07 -17.89
C HIS A 120 -10.86 0.43 -18.63
N PRO A 121 -10.63 -0.54 -19.55
CA PRO A 121 -11.68 -1.08 -20.42
C PRO A 121 -12.84 -1.74 -19.65
N ASP A 122 -12.56 -2.38 -18.50
CA ASP A 122 -13.61 -3.02 -17.68
C ASP A 122 -14.53 -2.02 -16.96
N LEU A 123 -14.12 -0.75 -16.86
CA LEU A 123 -14.88 0.31 -16.20
C LEU A 123 -15.68 1.17 -17.18
N LYS A 124 -15.55 0.92 -18.49
CA LYS A 124 -16.23 1.69 -19.53
C LYS A 124 -17.74 1.74 -19.28
N GLY A 125 -18.27 2.96 -19.14
CA GLY A 125 -19.69 3.21 -18.91
C GLY A 125 -20.20 2.82 -17.51
N ARG A 126 -19.31 2.50 -16.56
CA ARG A 126 -19.66 2.15 -15.17
C ARG A 126 -19.42 3.28 -14.17
N ILE A 127 -18.58 4.26 -14.52
CA ILE A 127 -18.28 5.42 -13.66
C ILE A 127 -19.33 6.50 -13.91
N ALA A 128 -20.08 6.85 -12.86
CA ALA A 128 -21.13 7.87 -12.94
C ALA A 128 -20.66 9.28 -12.55
N ALA A 129 -19.73 9.38 -11.60
CA ALA A 129 -19.15 10.62 -11.10
C ALA A 129 -17.83 10.33 -10.38
N MET A 130 -16.94 11.34 -10.31
CA MET A 130 -15.68 11.31 -9.55
C MET A 130 -15.47 12.68 -8.89
N SER A 131 -14.79 12.71 -7.75
CA SER A 131 -14.47 13.96 -7.06
C SER A 131 -13.22 13.77 -6.20
N ASP A 132 -12.30 14.74 -6.26
CA ASP A 132 -11.15 14.85 -5.36
C ASP A 132 -11.51 15.74 -4.16
N PHE A 133 -11.29 15.22 -2.95
CA PHE A 133 -11.51 15.94 -1.70
C PHE A 133 -10.20 16.33 -0.98
N THR A 134 -9.06 15.98 -1.57
CA THR A 134 -7.71 16.22 -1.03
C THR A 134 -7.07 17.48 -1.62
N GLY A 135 -7.48 17.87 -2.83
CA GLY A 135 -6.85 18.97 -3.58
C GLY A 135 -5.47 18.61 -4.14
N ALA A 136 -5.07 17.34 -4.06
CA ALA A 136 -3.80 16.84 -4.57
C ALA A 136 -3.84 16.46 -6.06
N GLY A 137 -5.01 16.56 -6.72
CA GLY A 137 -5.17 16.28 -8.15
C GLY A 137 -5.36 14.80 -8.48
N GLY A 138 -5.78 14.00 -7.50
CA GLY A 138 -5.77 12.52 -7.56
C GLY A 138 -7.07 11.84 -8.01
N ALA A 139 -8.06 12.56 -8.54
CA ALA A 139 -9.32 11.91 -8.96
C ALA A 139 -9.14 10.87 -10.07
N VAL A 140 -8.02 10.91 -10.79
CA VAL A 140 -7.68 10.02 -11.91
C VAL A 140 -6.31 9.39 -11.68
N ASP A 141 -6.30 8.09 -11.37
CA ASP A 141 -5.08 7.29 -11.33
C ASP A 141 -4.75 6.83 -12.76
N GLY A 142 -4.24 7.76 -13.57
CA GLY A 142 -3.97 7.53 -14.99
C GLY A 142 -4.19 8.81 -15.79
N SER A 143 -3.24 9.15 -16.66
CA SER A 143 -3.21 10.40 -17.44
C SER A 143 -4.44 10.59 -18.33
N ALA A 144 -5.49 11.23 -17.82
CA ALA A 144 -6.51 11.91 -18.61
C ALA A 144 -7.12 13.02 -17.76
N GLN A 145 -6.52 14.20 -17.88
CA GLN A 145 -7.14 15.47 -17.50
C GLN A 145 -8.18 15.75 -18.58
N ASP A 146 -9.46 15.73 -18.25
CA ASP A 146 -10.48 16.41 -19.04
C ASP A 146 -11.48 17.06 -18.09
N ASP A 147 -11.29 18.37 -17.95
CA ASP A 147 -12.24 19.30 -17.36
C ASP A 147 -13.58 19.24 -18.11
N VAL A 148 -14.69 19.14 -17.37
CA VAL A 148 -16.03 19.53 -17.85
C VAL A 148 -16.50 20.72 -17.04
#